data_AF-A0A356CT49-F1
#
_entry.id   AF-A0A356CT49-F1
#
_cell.length_a   1.000
_cell.length_b   1.000
_cell.length_c   1.000
_cell.angle_alpha   90.00
_cell.angle_beta   90.00
_cell.angle_gamma   90.00
#
_symmetry.space_group_name_H-M   'P 1'
#
loop_
_entity.id
_entity.type
_entity.pdbx_description
1 polymer ?
#
loop_
_entity_poly.entity_id
_entity_poly.type
_entity_poly.pdbx_seq_one_letter_code
_entity_poly.pdbx_strand_id
1 'polypeptide(L)' 'QCVFGSTVEAQDLDTEDILIYQIVGDDEADIKHKKISINSPIAKAFIGKAVGDVAEVNTPGGAKSYEILDIKYL' A
#
# COMPACT_ATOMS: atom_id res chain seq x y z
N GLN A 1 -3.31 9.85 7.13
CA GLN A 1 -2.21 8.87 7.29
C GLN A 1 -2.76 7.47 7.08
N CYS A 2 -2.07 6.62 6.34
CA CYS A 2 -2.48 5.25 6.03
C CYS A 2 -2.64 4.45 7.33
N VAL A 3 -3.80 3.84 7.51
CA VAL A 3 -4.13 3.00 8.67
C VAL A 3 -4.93 1.78 8.22
N PHE A 4 -5.18 0.85 9.15
CA PHE A 4 -6.09 -0.26 8.91
C PHE A 4 -7.44 0.24 8.40
N GLY A 5 -8.00 -0.43 7.39
CA GLY A 5 -9.26 -0.09 6.74
C GLY A 5 -9.18 0.96 5.63
N SER A 6 -8.06 1.71 5.55
CA SER A 6 -7.90 2.73 4.51
C SER A 6 -7.60 2.13 3.14
N THR A 7 -8.10 2.81 2.10
CA THR A 7 -7.76 2.54 0.71
C THR A 7 -6.68 3.52 0.27
N VAL A 8 -5.54 2.99 -0.11
CA VAL A 8 -4.34 3.74 -0.46
C VAL A 8 -4.12 3.63 -1.95
N GLU A 9 -3.97 4.78 -2.61
CA GLU A 9 -3.48 4.88 -3.98
C GLU A 9 -2.00 5.26 -3.93
N ALA A 10 -1.17 4.45 -4.58
CA ALA A 10 0.27 4.64 -4.59
C ALA A 10 0.85 4.38 -5.98
N GLN A 11 1.89 5.13 -6.35
CA GLN A 11 2.59 4.98 -7.61
C GLN A 11 3.94 4.31 -7.40
N ASP A 12 4.24 3.27 -8.18
CA ASP A 12 5.58 2.69 -8.27
C ASP A 12 6.52 3.72 -8.93
N LEU A 13 7.55 4.17 -8.21
CA LEU A 13 8.47 5.20 -8.71
C LEU A 13 9.43 4.66 -9.77
N ASP A 14 9.58 3.33 -9.89
CA ASP A 14 10.46 2.72 -10.89
C ASP A 14 9.72 2.46 -12.21
N THR A 15 8.44 2.08 -12.16
CA THR A 15 7.64 1.72 -13.35
C THR A 15 6.56 2.74 -13.72
N GLU A 16 6.34 3.75 -12.87
CA GLU A 16 5.23 4.71 -12.96
C GLU A 16 3.82 4.09 -12.82
N ASP A 17 3.71 2.79 -12.49
CA ASP A 17 2.44 2.09 -12.36
C ASP A 17 1.64 2.57 -11.12
N ILE A 18 0.34 2.80 -11.29
CA ILE A 18 -0.56 3.15 -10.20
C ILE A 18 -1.22 1.90 -9.61
N LEU A 19 -1.10 1.77 -8.29
CA LEU A 19 -1.66 0.69 -7.49
C LEU A 19 -2.70 1.27 -6.54
N ILE A 20 -3.81 0.58 -6.39
CA ILE A 20 -4.85 0.96 -5.41
C ILE A 20 -5.09 -0.28 -4.55
N TYR A 21 -4.89 -0.18 -3.25
CA TYR A 21 -5.10 -1.27 -2.31
C TYR A 21 -5.83 -0.83 -1.05
N GLN A 22 -6.75 -1.67 -0.57
CA GLN A 22 -7.34 -1.52 0.75
C GLN A 22 -6.60 -2.38 1.77
N ILE A 23 -6.17 -1.77 2.86
CA ILE A 23 -5.51 -2.47 3.97
C ILE A 23 -6.59 -3.09 4.86
N VAL A 24 -6.62 -4.42 4.94
CA VAL A 24 -7.61 -5.20 5.69
C VAL A 24 -6.93 -6.25 6.58
N GLY A 25 -7.70 -7.05 7.31
CA GLY A 25 -7.17 -8.16 8.11
C GLY A 25 -6.78 -9.35 7.22
N ASP A 26 -6.12 -10.36 7.80
CA ASP A 26 -5.72 -11.56 7.07
C ASP A 26 -6.94 -12.33 6.54
N ASP A 27 -8.03 -12.38 7.31
CA ASP A 27 -9.24 -13.11 6.95
C ASP A 27 -9.98 -12.47 5.76
N GLU A 28 -9.88 -11.13 5.61
CA GLU A 28 -10.52 -10.40 4.50
C GLU A 28 -9.59 -10.11 3.31
N ALA A 29 -8.31 -10.49 3.39
CA ALA A 29 -7.32 -10.20 2.36
C ALA A 29 -7.62 -10.98 1.06
N ASP A 30 -7.75 -10.24 -0.04
CA ASP A 30 -7.98 -10.82 -1.36
C ASP A 30 -7.39 -9.92 -2.45
N ILE A 31 -6.28 -10.37 -3.04
CA ILE A 31 -5.58 -9.64 -4.10
C ILE A 31 -6.47 -9.42 -5.33
N LYS A 32 -7.40 -10.33 -5.65
CA LYS A 32 -8.32 -10.16 -6.78
C LYS A 32 -9.23 -8.95 -6.59
N HIS A 33 -9.57 -8.66 -5.33
CA HIS A 33 -10.38 -7.50 -4.95
C HIS A 33 -9.53 -6.31 -4.49
N LYS A 34 -8.22 -6.31 -4.77
CA LYS A 34 -7.29 -5.25 -4.35
C LYS A 34 -7.28 -5.03 -2.82
N LYS A 35 -7.50 -6.10 -2.06
CA LYS A 35 -7.43 -6.09 -0.60
C LYS A 35 -6.16 -6.78 -0.15
N ILE A 36 -5.35 -6.08 0.62
CA ILE A 36 -4.09 -6.60 1.16
C ILE A 36 -4.18 -6.70 2.67
N SER A 37 -3.62 -7.78 3.22
CA SER A 37 -3.49 -7.90 4.65
C SER A 37 -2.56 -6.82 5.20
N ILE A 38 -2.91 -6.26 6.36
CA ILE A 38 -2.03 -5.41 7.17
C ILE A 38 -0.70 -6.07 7.51
N ASN A 39 -0.62 -7.40 7.45
CA ASN A 39 0.60 -8.15 7.69
C ASN A 39 1.54 -8.23 6.47
N SER A 40 1.06 -7.86 5.28
CA SER A 40 1.87 -7.85 4.05
C SER A 40 2.99 -6.81 4.11
N PRO A 41 4.15 -7.05 3.45
CA PRO A 41 5.27 -6.10 3.43
C PRO A 41 4.86 -4.72 2.89
N ILE A 42 4.01 -4.69 1.85
CA ILE A 42 3.54 -3.45 1.23
C ILE A 42 2.61 -2.66 2.16
N ALA A 43 1.65 -3.33 2.82
CA ALA A 43 0.80 -2.67 3.81
C ALA A 43 1.64 -2.09 4.96
N LYS A 44 2.59 -2.87 5.49
CA LYS A 44 3.48 -2.42 6.57
C LYS A 44 4.29 -1.18 6.20
N ALA A 45 4.76 -1.09 4.95
CA ALA A 45 5.48 0.08 4.48
C ALA A 45 4.58 1.32 4.33
N PHE A 46 3.30 1.11 4.00
CA PHE A 46 2.34 2.19 3.83
C PHE A 46 1.80 2.71 5.17
N ILE A 47 1.58 1.85 6.16
CA ILE A 47 1.03 2.24 7.46
C ILE A 47 1.83 3.39 8.09
N GLY A 48 1.12 4.43 8.50
CA GLY A 48 1.68 5.64 9.11
C GLY A 48 2.12 6.73 8.12
N LYS A 49 2.24 6.41 6.82
CA LYS A 49 2.58 7.38 5.77
C LYS A 49 1.41 8.30 5.43
N ALA A 50 1.70 9.51 4.98
CA ALA A 50 0.74 10.49 4.50
C ALA A 50 0.77 10.60 2.97
N VAL A 51 -0.22 11.28 2.39
CA VAL A 51 -0.19 11.65 0.96
C VAL A 51 1.04 12.51 0.69
N GLY A 52 1.77 12.19 -0.37
CA GLY A 52 3.05 12.78 -0.75
C GLY A 52 4.28 12.15 -0.09
N ASP A 53 4.10 11.19 0.84
CA ASP A 53 5.23 10.44 1.39
C ASP A 53 5.66 9.31 0.46
N VAL A 54 6.95 8.95 0.53
CA VAL A 54 7.51 7.77 -0.12
C VAL A 54 7.63 6.61 0.89
N ALA A 55 7.18 5.43 0.46
CA ALA A 55 7.27 4.16 1.16
C ALA A 55 8.21 3.20 0.44
N GLU A 56 9.28 2.78 1.11
CA GLU A 56 10.17 1.73 0.61
C GLU A 56 9.68 0.35 1.07
N VAL A 57 9.52 -0.56 0.11
CA VAL A 57 9.11 -1.94 0.32
C VAL A 57 10.25 -2.86 -0.09
N ASN A 58 10.82 -3.57 0.88
CA ASN A 58 11.80 -4.61 0.59
C ASN A 58 11.07 -5.87 0.11
N THR A 59 11.15 -6.16 -1.18
CA THR A 59 10.67 -7.42 -1.75
C THR A 59 11.83 -8.38 -2.01
N PRO A 60 11.61 -9.70 -2.07
CA PRO A 60 12.67 -10.66 -2.41
C PRO A 60 13.36 -10.39 -3.76
N GLY A 61 12.69 -9.68 -4.68
CA GLY A 61 13.25 -9.30 -5.99
C GLY A 61 14.00 -7.97 -6.00
N GLY A 62 14.06 -7.26 -4.86
CA GLY A 62 14.65 -5.92 -4.75
C GLY A 62 13.79 -4.96 -3.91
N ALA A 63 14.40 -3.87 -3.45
CA ALA A 63 13.67 -2.76 -2.86
C ALA A 63 12.86 -2.05 -3.94
N LYS A 64 11.60 -1.73 -3.64
CA LYS A 64 10.72 -0.92 -4.48
C LYS A 64 10.28 0.31 -3.72
N SER A 65 10.16 1.45 -4.41
CA SER A 65 9.70 2.71 -3.82
C SER A 65 8.34 3.08 -4.35
N TYR A 66 7.43 3.45 -3.45
CA TYR A 66 6.08 3.85 -3.77
C TYR A 66 5.78 5.24 -3.21
N GLU A 67 5.25 6.13 -4.02
CA GLU A 67 4.73 7.43 -3.54
C GLU A 67 3.24 7.33 -3.27
N ILE A 68 2.80 7.78 -2.09
CA ILE A 68 1.38 7.77 -1.71
C ILE A 68 0.68 8.94 -2.39
N LEU A 69 -0.21 8.66 -3.33
CA LEU A 69 -0.94 9.68 -4.09
C LEU A 69 -2.25 10.10 -3.39
N ASP A 70 -2.97 9.14 -2.80
CA ASP A 70 -4.23 9.41 -2.12
C ASP A 70 -4.52 8.37 -1.03
N ILE A 71 -5.28 8.79 -0.01
CA ILE A 71 -5.72 7.94 1.09
C ILE A 71 -7.20 8.20 1.34
N LYS A 72 -8.03 7.19 1.07
CA LYS A 72 -9.48 7.24 1.26
C LYS A 72 -9.88 6.41 2.46
N TYR A 73 -10.83 6.94 3.22
CA TYR A 73 -11.50 6.26 4.32
C TYR A 73 -12.95 6.00 3.91
N LEU A 74 -13.43 4.78 4.13
CA LEU A 74 -14.84 4.40 3.99
C LEU A 74 -15.55 4.57 5.32
#